data_AF-A0A7S0DZE4-F1
#
_entry.id   AF-A0A7S0DZE4-F1
#
_cell.length_a   1.000
_cell.length_b   1.000
_cell.length_c   1.000
_cell.angle_alpha   90.00
_cell.angle_beta   90.00
_cell.angle_gamma   90.00
#
_symmetry.space_group_name_H-M   'P 1'
#
loop_
_entity.id
_entity.type
_entity.pdbx_description
1 polymer ?
#
loop_
_entity_poly.entity_id
_entity_poly.type
_entity_poly.pdbx_seq_one_letter_code
_entity_poly.pdbx_strand_id
1 'polypeptide(L)'
;KSAIHGHEDSSCWVVLVEGEVHEIQYNVPKLDKKFIETQMKNPTGAIGRCSKLRVIHEVKLSEDGLTNTYANDDIAVHRIENRTDRPAFTLHVYAPGLRKMKIFKDSGEVFVYSVASIPYMSEHGSRTGRWGKDTDPDGILDIEAWNKNQLGCSPVISSMPNPP
;
A
#
# COMPACT_ATOMS: atom_id res chain seq x y z
N LYS A 1 -8.61 7.59 4.17
CA LYS A 1 -7.25 7.55 4.74
C LYS A 1 -6.55 6.28 4.30
N SER A 2 -5.24 6.29 4.09
CA SER A 2 -4.46 5.05 3.89
C SER A 2 -4.27 4.32 5.22
N ALA A 3 -3.77 3.08 5.17
CA ALA A 3 -3.19 2.44 6.34
C ALA A 3 -1.86 3.11 6.76
N ILE A 4 -1.35 2.82 7.96
CA ILE A 4 0.00 3.21 8.37
C ILE A 4 0.97 2.22 7.74
N HIS A 5 1.95 2.69 6.98
CA HIS A 5 2.82 1.81 6.22
C HIS A 5 4.24 2.32 6.08
N GLY A 6 5.15 1.37 5.92
CA GLY A 6 6.52 1.61 5.47
C GLY A 6 6.68 1.27 3.98
N HIS A 7 7.86 1.56 3.47
CA HIS A 7 8.25 1.42 2.07
C HIS A 7 9.39 0.40 1.87
N GLU A 8 9.81 -0.28 2.94
CA GLU A 8 10.94 -1.22 2.96
C GLU A 8 12.19 -0.53 2.37
N ASP A 9 12.73 -1.06 1.28
CA ASP A 9 13.95 -0.56 0.66
C ASP A 9 13.68 0.53 -0.40
N SER A 10 12.46 1.08 -0.45
CA SER A 10 12.05 2.11 -1.41
C SER A 10 11.94 3.48 -0.76
N SER A 11 12.40 4.50 -1.47
CA SER A 11 12.06 5.90 -1.18
C SER A 11 10.71 6.26 -1.78
N CYS A 12 9.90 7.01 -1.05
CA CYS A 12 8.59 7.50 -1.47
C CYS A 12 8.57 9.03 -1.51
N TRP A 13 8.23 9.58 -2.67
CA TRP A 13 7.88 11.00 -2.82
C TRP A 13 6.38 11.10 -3.08
N VAL A 14 5.72 11.97 -2.33
CA VAL A 14 4.30 12.26 -2.50
C VAL A 14 4.16 13.70 -2.91
N VAL A 15 3.52 13.94 -4.05
CA VAL A 15 3.23 15.28 -4.57
C VAL A 15 1.73 15.45 -4.72
N LEU A 16 1.19 16.53 -4.17
CA LEU A 16 -0.21 16.91 -4.36
C LEU A 16 -0.45 17.29 -5.83
N VAL A 17 -1.47 16.70 -6.43
CA VAL A 17 -1.94 17.03 -7.77
C VAL A 17 -3.15 17.95 -7.71
N GLU A 18 -4.10 17.66 -6.83
CA GLU A 18 -5.32 18.44 -6.63
C GLU A 18 -5.91 18.16 -5.24
N GLY A 19 -6.51 19.19 -4.63
CA GLY A 19 -7.22 19.08 -3.35
C GLY A 19 -6.32 19.30 -2.13
N GLU A 20 -6.56 18.55 -1.05
CA GLU A 20 -5.78 18.66 0.19
C GLU A 20 -5.64 17.29 0.86
N VAL A 21 -4.44 17.00 1.37
CA VAL A 21 -4.18 15.80 2.20
C VAL A 21 -3.30 16.14 3.39
N HIS A 22 -3.37 15.32 4.43
CA HIS A 22 -2.47 15.36 5.57
C HIS A 22 -1.56 14.13 5.53
N GLU A 23 -0.25 14.32 5.54
CA GLU A 23 0.70 13.26 5.85
C GLU A 23 0.95 13.24 7.36
N ILE A 24 0.80 12.05 7.95
CA ILE A 24 1.15 11.80 9.35
C ILE A 24 2.29 10.79 9.36
N GLN A 25 3.43 11.20 9.89
CA GLN A 25 4.61 10.36 10.08
C GLN A 25 4.69 9.88 11.52
N TYR A 26 4.97 8.59 11.68
CA TYR A 26 5.14 7.91 12.95
C TYR A 26 6.58 7.42 13.07
N ASN A 27 7.05 7.27 14.31
CA ASN A 27 8.32 6.59 14.54
C ASN A 27 8.28 5.19 13.93
N VAL A 28 9.42 4.73 13.40
CA VAL A 28 9.58 3.34 12.96
C VAL A 28 9.45 2.44 14.20
N PRO A 29 8.44 1.57 14.27
CA PRO A 29 8.21 0.77 15.47
C PRO A 29 9.20 -0.39 15.54
N LYS A 30 9.58 -0.78 16.76
CA LYS A 30 10.34 -2.02 16.99
C LYS A 30 9.45 -3.22 16.69
N LEU A 31 10.00 -4.19 16.00
CA LEU A 31 9.32 -5.44 15.64
C LEU A 31 9.62 -6.52 16.68
N ASP A 32 8.60 -7.31 17.03
CA ASP A 32 8.80 -8.45 17.92
C ASP A 32 9.68 -9.50 17.25
N LYS A 33 10.58 -10.14 18.02
CA LYS A 33 11.50 -11.16 17.49
C LYS A 33 10.76 -12.28 16.75
N LYS A 34 9.62 -12.72 17.29
CA LYS A 34 8.77 -13.74 16.67
C LYS A 34 8.28 -13.30 15.29
N PHE A 35 7.93 -12.03 15.13
CA PHE A 35 7.50 -11.51 13.83
C PHE A 35 8.65 -11.52 12.81
N ILE A 36 9.86 -11.12 13.23
CA ILE A 36 11.06 -11.17 12.37
C ILE A 36 11.31 -12.61 11.88
N GLU A 37 11.23 -13.59 12.79
CA GLU A 37 11.38 -15.00 12.43
C GLU A 37 10.26 -15.49 11.49
N THR A 38 9.01 -15.07 11.70
CA THR A 38 7.90 -15.38 10.80
C THR A 38 8.08 -14.75 9.42
N GLN A 39 8.52 -13.49 9.35
CA GLN A 39 8.80 -12.80 8.10
C GLN A 39 9.93 -13.47 7.30
N MET A 40 10.98 -13.96 7.98
CA MET A 40 12.03 -14.72 7.30
C MET A 40 11.52 -16.00 6.63
N LYS A 41 10.50 -16.65 7.21
CA LYS A 41 9.88 -17.87 6.65
C LYS A 41 8.79 -17.57 5.62
N ASN A 42 8.04 -16.49 5.81
CA ASN A 42 6.95 -16.04 4.95
C ASN A 42 7.10 -14.54 4.63
N PRO A 43 7.97 -14.18 3.66
CA PRO A 43 8.35 -12.79 3.41
C PRO A 43 7.24 -11.92 2.79
N THR A 44 6.09 -12.50 2.43
CA THR A 44 5.01 -11.81 1.71
C THR A 44 3.67 -11.80 2.44
N GLY A 45 3.56 -12.48 3.58
CA GLY A 45 2.29 -12.62 4.31
C GLY A 45 2.45 -12.86 5.81
N ALA A 46 3.60 -12.51 6.37
CA ALA A 46 3.81 -12.61 7.80
C ALA A 46 2.91 -11.64 8.58
N ILE A 47 2.41 -12.10 9.72
CA ILE A 47 1.61 -11.33 10.66
C ILE A 47 2.31 -11.36 12.01
N GLY A 48 2.32 -10.25 12.72
CA GLY A 48 2.90 -10.16 14.03
C GLY A 48 2.54 -8.88 14.75
N ARG A 49 3.47 -8.44 15.61
CA ARG A 49 3.26 -7.35 16.56
C ARG A 49 4.46 -6.40 16.53
N CYS A 50 4.20 -5.14 16.85
CA CYS A 50 5.18 -4.07 16.89
C CYS A 50 4.97 -3.18 18.13
N SER A 51 5.97 -2.37 18.45
CA SER A 51 5.88 -1.36 19.51
C SER A 51 4.87 -0.26 19.17
N LYS A 52 4.42 0.46 20.20
CA LYS A 52 3.49 1.60 20.04
C LYS A 52 3.96 2.60 18.98
N LEU A 53 3.06 2.93 18.07
CA LEU A 53 3.22 3.99 17.08
C LEU A 53 3.00 5.36 17.75
N ARG A 54 3.92 6.29 17.52
CA ARG A 54 3.85 7.67 18.02
C ARG A 54 4.01 8.60 16.83
N VAL A 55 3.08 9.55 16.70
CA VAL A 55 3.23 10.63 15.71
C VAL A 55 4.49 11.41 16.04
N ILE A 56 5.34 11.58 15.03
CA ILE A 56 6.57 12.38 15.13
C ILE A 56 6.49 13.64 14.27
N HIS A 57 5.67 13.62 13.22
CA HIS A 57 5.43 14.77 12.36
C HIS A 57 4.06 14.67 11.70
N GLU A 58 3.44 15.82 11.46
CA GLU A 58 2.21 15.93 10.68
C GLU A 58 2.30 17.16 9.80
N VAL A 59 1.98 17.01 8.52
CA VAL A 59 2.02 18.12 7.57
C VAL A 59 0.80 18.07 6.65
N LYS A 60 0.30 19.27 6.34
CA LYS A 60 -0.78 19.47 5.38
C LYS A 60 -0.19 19.79 4.02
N LEU A 61 -0.56 19.00 3.01
CA LEU A 61 -0.28 19.30 1.62
C LEU A 61 -1.49 19.98 0.99
N SER A 62 -1.31 21.19 0.49
CA SER A 62 -2.36 22.00 -0.15
C SER A 62 -1.79 22.86 -1.29
N GLU A 63 -2.66 23.29 -2.21
CA GLU A 63 -2.27 24.09 -3.39
C GLU A 63 -1.68 25.47 -3.02
N ASP A 64 -2.04 26.00 -1.85
CA ASP A 64 -1.58 27.29 -1.32
C ASP A 64 -0.37 27.17 -0.39
N GLY A 65 0.17 25.96 -0.19
CA GLY A 65 1.17 25.67 0.83
C GLY A 65 2.23 24.69 0.37
N LEU A 66 2.57 23.76 1.27
CA LEU A 66 3.49 22.67 0.94
C LEU A 66 2.78 21.74 -0.06
N THR A 67 3.42 21.43 -1.18
CA THR A 67 2.82 20.59 -2.23
C THR A 67 3.43 19.20 -2.29
N ASN A 68 4.48 18.91 -1.53
CA ASN A 68 5.17 17.64 -1.57
C ASN A 68 5.78 17.24 -0.23
N THR A 69 5.99 15.93 -0.07
CA THR A 69 6.69 15.34 1.07
C THR A 69 7.49 14.10 0.65
N TYR A 70 8.32 13.62 1.57
CA TYR A 70 9.22 12.49 1.39
C TYR A 70 9.15 11.55 2.60
N ALA A 71 9.15 10.25 2.32
CA ALA A 71 9.21 9.22 3.35
C ALA A 71 10.09 8.04 2.91
N ASN A 72 10.84 7.48 3.85
CA ASN A 72 11.52 6.19 3.76
C ASN A 72 11.57 5.55 5.16
N ASP A 73 11.90 4.26 5.21
CA ASP A 73 11.90 3.49 6.46
C ASP A 73 13.05 3.85 7.42
N ASP A 74 14.01 4.69 7.00
CA ASP A 74 15.03 5.25 7.90
C ASP A 74 14.51 6.47 8.69
N ILE A 75 13.48 7.14 8.17
CA ILE A 75 12.89 8.35 8.75
C ILE A 75 11.63 7.99 9.56
N ALA A 76 10.64 7.39 8.88
CA ALA A 76 9.30 7.22 9.43
C ALA A 76 8.47 6.21 8.65
N VAL A 77 7.50 5.60 9.32
CA VAL A 77 6.32 5.00 8.66
C VAL A 77 5.22 6.05 8.60
N HIS A 78 4.37 6.04 7.58
CA HIS A 78 3.43 7.15 7.38
C HIS A 78 2.01 6.71 6.99
N ARG A 79 1.10 7.68 7.03
CA ARG A 79 -0.28 7.57 6.56
C ARG A 79 -0.68 8.87 5.87
N ILE A 80 -1.38 8.76 4.75
CA ILE A 80 -1.97 9.90 4.03
C ILE A 80 -3.48 9.93 4.26
N GLU A 81 -4.00 11.08 4.66
CA GLU A 81 -5.40 11.28 4.97
C GLU A 81 -5.98 12.46 4.20
N ASN A 82 -7.03 12.21 3.41
CA ASN A 82 -7.93 13.27 3.01
C ASN A 82 -8.97 13.45 4.14
N ARG A 83 -9.04 14.66 4.71
CA ARG A 83 -9.96 15.05 5.80
C ARG A 83 -11.11 15.93 5.31
N THR A 84 -11.23 16.10 4.01
CA THR A 84 -12.28 16.89 3.35
C THR A 84 -13.35 15.97 2.76
N ASP A 85 -14.46 16.56 2.33
CA ASP A 85 -15.52 15.89 1.58
C ASP A 85 -15.30 15.89 0.06
N ARG A 86 -14.21 16.54 -0.40
CA ARG A 86 -13.81 16.63 -1.80
C ARG A 86 -12.75 15.57 -2.11
N PRO A 87 -12.70 15.04 -3.35
CA PRO A 87 -11.58 14.20 -3.77
C PRO A 87 -10.24 14.95 -3.63
N ALA A 88 -9.19 14.19 -3.37
CA ALA A 88 -7.82 14.68 -3.41
C ALA A 88 -6.97 13.66 -4.17
N PHE A 89 -6.00 14.15 -4.94
CA PHE A 89 -5.17 13.35 -5.80
C PHE A 89 -3.70 13.61 -5.49
N THR A 90 -2.94 12.53 -5.34
CA THR A 90 -1.50 12.59 -5.11
C THR A 90 -0.77 11.74 -6.14
N LEU A 91 0.39 12.22 -6.59
CA LEU A 91 1.36 11.46 -7.34
C LEU A 91 2.36 10.84 -6.37
N HIS A 92 2.50 9.52 -6.43
CA HIS A 92 3.50 8.78 -5.66
C HIS A 92 4.59 8.28 -6.60
N VAL A 93 5.85 8.56 -6.24
CA VAL A 93 7.02 8.00 -6.93
C VAL A 93 7.76 7.10 -5.94
N TYR A 94 8.05 5.87 -6.36
CA TYR A 94 8.79 4.89 -5.57
C TYR A 94 10.12 4.54 -6.27
N ALA A 95 11.25 4.66 -5.56
CA ALA A 95 12.56 4.32 -6.11
C ALA A 95 13.45 3.62 -5.06
N PRO A 96 13.93 2.38 -5.30
CA PRO A 96 13.52 1.47 -6.39
C PRO A 96 12.02 1.15 -6.34
N GLY A 97 11.46 0.58 -7.42
CA GLY A 97 10.04 0.25 -7.47
C GLY A 97 9.58 -0.58 -6.28
N LEU A 98 8.46 -0.19 -5.66
CA LEU A 98 7.97 -0.78 -4.42
C LEU A 98 7.55 -2.24 -4.63
N ARG A 99 8.08 -3.16 -3.82
CA ARG A 99 7.81 -4.61 -3.95
C ARG A 99 7.05 -5.20 -2.79
N LYS A 100 7.24 -4.66 -1.60
CA LYS A 100 6.61 -5.09 -0.35
C LYS A 100 6.45 -3.88 0.55
N MET A 101 5.49 -3.96 1.45
CA MET A 101 5.26 -2.96 2.50
C MET A 101 4.88 -3.68 3.79
N LYS A 102 5.22 -3.05 4.93
CA LYS A 102 4.65 -3.44 6.22
C LYS A 102 3.49 -2.50 6.51
N ILE A 103 2.33 -3.05 6.80
CA ILE A 103 1.15 -2.34 7.26
C ILE A 103 1.08 -2.46 8.78
N PHE A 104 0.93 -1.33 9.46
CA PHE A 104 0.84 -1.24 10.91
C PHE A 104 -0.55 -0.78 11.32
N LYS A 105 -1.08 -1.37 12.39
CA LYS A 105 -2.34 -0.97 13.01
C LYS A 105 -2.08 -0.22 14.32
N ASP A 106 -2.98 0.68 14.68
CA ASP A 106 -2.97 1.37 15.97
C ASP A 106 -3.06 0.37 17.17
N SER A 107 -3.58 -0.85 16.93
CA SER A 107 -3.59 -1.98 17.88
C SER A 107 -2.20 -2.58 18.17
N GLY A 108 -1.18 -2.22 17.38
CA GLY A 108 0.17 -2.81 17.43
C GLY A 108 0.33 -4.05 16.56
N GLU A 109 -0.68 -4.48 15.82
CA GLU A 109 -0.54 -5.54 14.81
C GLU A 109 0.24 -5.02 13.58
N VAL A 110 1.04 -5.90 12.99
CA VAL A 110 1.82 -5.62 11.77
C VAL A 110 1.67 -6.77 10.78
N PHE A 111 1.58 -6.44 9.50
CA PHE A 111 1.35 -7.35 8.39
C PHE A 111 2.32 -7.03 7.26
N VAL A 112 2.93 -8.04 6.64
CA VAL A 112 3.71 -7.86 5.42
C VAL A 112 2.81 -8.09 4.21
N TYR A 113 2.84 -7.15 3.26
CA TYR A 113 2.12 -7.23 2.00
C TYR A 113 3.08 -7.13 0.83
N SER A 114 2.87 -7.97 -0.20
CA SER A 114 3.54 -7.83 -1.49
C SER A 114 2.79 -6.86 -2.38
N VAL A 115 3.48 -5.92 -3.02
CA VAL A 115 2.86 -4.93 -3.92
C VAL A 115 2.34 -5.58 -5.20
N ALA A 116 2.89 -6.72 -5.61
CA ALA A 116 2.32 -7.54 -6.69
C ALA A 116 0.91 -8.07 -6.37
N SER A 117 0.53 -8.03 -5.10
CA SER A 117 -0.81 -8.36 -4.62
C SER A 117 -1.66 -7.10 -4.33
N ILE A 118 -1.26 -5.91 -4.76
CA ILE A 118 -2.15 -4.75 -4.71
C ILE A 118 -2.76 -4.61 -6.10
N PRO A 119 -4.10 -4.70 -6.25
CA PRO A 119 -4.72 -4.48 -7.54
C PRO A 119 -4.56 -3.02 -7.90
N TYR A 120 -3.86 -2.78 -9.00
CA TYR A 120 -3.99 -1.52 -9.69
C TYR A 120 -5.46 -1.36 -10.10
N MET A 121 -6.07 -0.23 -9.76
CA MET A 121 -7.41 0.08 -10.26
C MET A 121 -7.36 0.38 -11.76
N SER A 122 -6.24 0.93 -12.23
CA SER A 122 -5.91 1.10 -13.63
C SER A 122 -4.40 1.04 -13.87
N GLU A 123 -4.01 0.65 -15.08
CA GLU A 123 -2.64 0.69 -15.59
C GLU A 123 -2.66 1.34 -16.98
N HIS A 124 -1.76 2.31 -17.23
CA HIS A 124 -1.72 3.09 -18.48
C HIS A 124 -3.08 3.68 -18.91
N GLY A 125 -3.91 4.11 -17.94
CA GLY A 125 -5.25 4.66 -18.18
C GLY A 125 -6.35 3.62 -18.44
N SER A 126 -6.02 2.33 -18.50
CA SER A 126 -6.98 1.24 -18.67
C SER A 126 -7.35 0.61 -17.34
N ARG A 127 -8.64 0.37 -17.08
CA ARG A 127 -9.11 -0.20 -15.81
C ARG A 127 -8.71 -1.67 -15.68
N THR A 128 -8.09 -2.04 -14.57
CA THR A 128 -7.55 -3.39 -14.28
C THR A 128 -8.22 -4.07 -13.08
N GLY A 129 -8.95 -3.33 -12.23
CA GLY A 129 -9.66 -3.86 -11.06
C GLY A 129 -11.00 -3.19 -10.77
N ARG A 130 -11.74 -3.71 -9.78
CA ARG A 130 -12.99 -3.16 -9.26
C ARG A 130 -12.87 -2.84 -7.77
N TRP A 131 -13.10 -1.57 -7.43
CA TRP A 131 -13.18 -1.09 -6.04
C TRP A 131 -14.21 -1.90 -5.23
N GLY A 132 -13.89 -2.27 -3.99
CA GLY A 132 -14.78 -3.02 -3.09
C GLY A 132 -14.92 -4.53 -3.39
N LYS A 133 -14.67 -4.98 -4.63
CA LYS A 133 -14.60 -6.41 -4.96
C LYS A 133 -13.16 -6.91 -4.88
N ASP A 134 -12.26 -6.16 -5.50
CA ASP A 134 -10.85 -6.49 -5.56
C ASP A 134 -10.09 -5.72 -4.49
N THR A 135 -10.71 -4.86 -3.67
CA THR A 135 -10.06 -4.11 -2.58
C THR A 135 -10.99 -4.08 -1.37
N ASP A 136 -10.49 -4.31 -0.15
CA ASP A 136 -11.27 -4.07 1.08
C ASP A 136 -11.48 -2.56 1.27
N PRO A 137 -12.62 -2.10 1.82
CA PRO A 137 -12.85 -0.71 2.23
C PRO A 137 -11.75 -0.07 3.11
N ASP A 138 -10.96 -0.85 3.85
CA ASP A 138 -9.79 -0.35 4.60
C ASP A 138 -8.48 -0.32 3.77
N GLY A 139 -8.56 -0.62 2.46
CA GLY A 139 -7.41 -0.69 1.54
C GLY A 139 -6.58 -1.96 1.69
N ILE A 140 -7.08 -2.96 2.40
CA ILE A 140 -6.43 -4.26 2.61
C ILE A 140 -6.86 -5.23 1.49
N LEU A 141 -5.95 -5.87 0.77
CA LEU A 141 -6.38 -6.92 -0.17
C LEU A 141 -6.66 -8.23 0.59
N ASP A 142 -7.83 -8.83 0.33
CA ASP A 142 -8.04 -10.27 0.55
C ASP A 142 -7.35 -11.07 -0.57
N ILE A 143 -6.06 -11.36 -0.34
CA ILE A 143 -5.17 -12.05 -1.30
C ILE A 143 -5.70 -13.45 -1.61
N GLU A 144 -6.32 -14.13 -0.65
CA GLU A 144 -6.85 -15.47 -0.83
C GLU A 144 -8.08 -15.45 -1.76
N ALA A 145 -9.02 -14.52 -1.53
CA ALA A 145 -10.17 -14.33 -2.40
C ALA A 145 -9.76 -13.90 -3.82
N TRP A 146 -8.78 -13.00 -3.95
CA TRP A 146 -8.26 -12.57 -5.25
C TRP A 146 -7.62 -13.74 -6.01
N ASN A 147 -6.69 -14.47 -5.39
CA ASN A 147 -6.04 -15.64 -6.01
C ASN A 147 -7.05 -16.72 -6.41
N LYS A 148 -8.06 -16.98 -5.58
CA LYS A 148 -9.14 -17.93 -5.88
C LYS A 148 -9.95 -17.53 -7.11
N ASN A 149 -10.20 -16.23 -7.29
CA ASN A 149 -10.88 -15.71 -8.49
C ASN A 149 -10.02 -15.85 -9.75
N GLN A 150 -8.70 -15.72 -9.65
CA GLN A 150 -7.80 -15.94 -10.79
C GLN A 150 -7.74 -17.41 -11.22
N LEU A 151 -7.79 -18.36 -10.28
CA LEU A 151 -7.80 -19.79 -10.57
C LEU A 151 -9.09 -20.29 -11.27
N GLY A 152 -10.19 -19.53 -11.17
CA GLY A 152 -11.44 -19.80 -11.91
C GLY A 152 -11.41 -19.32 -13.36
N CYS A 153 -10.42 -18.53 -13.76
CA CYS A 153 -10.21 -18.02 -15.10
C CYS A 153 -9.05 -18.77 -15.78
N SER A 154 -9.11 -20.10 -15.84
CA SER A 154 -8.28 -20.82 -16.82
C SER A 154 -8.73 -20.39 -18.22
N PRO A 155 -7.83 -19.91 -19.10
CA PRO A 155 -8.22 -19.67 -20.48
C PRO A 155 -8.59 -21.02 -21.08
N VAL A 156 -9.83 -21.14 -21.54
CA VAL A 156 -10.17 -22.17 -22.52
C VAL A 156 -9.32 -21.86 -23.74
N ILE A 157 -8.24 -22.62 -23.93
CA ILE A 157 -7.50 -22.61 -25.19
C ILE A 157 -8.47 -23.17 -26.22
N SER A 158 -9.21 -22.29 -26.91
CA SER A 158 -9.93 -22.69 -28.11
C SER A 158 -8.87 -23.04 -29.15
N SER A 159 -8.76 -24.32 -29.50
CA SER A 159 -8.00 -24.77 -30.65
C SER A 159 -8.46 -23.99 -31.88
N MET A 160 -7.60 -23.13 -32.41
CA MET A 160 -7.83 -22.53 -33.72
C MET A 160 -7.82 -23.65 -34.78
N PRO A 161 -8.74 -23.63 -35.76
CA PRO A 161 -8.66 -24.54 -36.88
C PRO A 161 -7.45 -24.18 -37.74
N ASN A 162 -6.71 -25.20 -38.18
CA ASN A 162 -5.59 -25.03 -39.11
C ASN A 162 -6.06 -24.32 -40.40
N PRO A 163 -5.33 -23.32 -40.90
CA PRO A 163 -5.62 -22.72 -42.18
C PRO A 163 -5.34 -23.70 -43.34
N PRO A 164 -6.01 -23.51 -44.49
CA PRO A 164 -5.95 -24.42 -45.65
C PRO A 164 -4.57 -24.47 -46.33
#